data_AF-A0A7L1L027-F1
#
_entry.id   AF-A0A7L1L027-F1
#
_cell.length_a   1.000
_cell.length_b   1.000
_cell.length_c   1.000
_cell.angle_alpha   90.00
_cell.angle_beta   90.00
_cell.angle_gamma   90.00
#
_symmetry.space_group_name_H-M   'P 1'
#
loop_
_entity.id
_entity.type
_entity.pdbx_description
1 polymer ?
#
loop_
_entity_poly.entity_id
_entity_poly.type
_entity_poly.pdbx_seq_one_letter_code
_entity_poly.pdbx_strand_id
1 'polypeptide(L)'
;PAEAEEPGEDAERRARGCRPQYQRTALRVLAHFVAHPLDGGRHLAYLPGPDWLLDVTHLVASRTRVQDPRVASLEGGTVVVGREPGVTSVEVRSPLSDSILGEQMLVVSEEKVTVTELRAQVVSGLSLTLRAEPGHPGVVTATAQGTDTLRTPKQ
;
A
#
# COMPACT_ATOMS: atom_id res chain seq x y z
N PRO A 1 -50.65 -4.96 -21.05
CA PRO A 1 -50.20 -4.31 -19.80
C PRO A 1 -49.16 -5.20 -19.10
N ALA A 2 -47.88 -4.92 -19.32
CA ALA A 2 -46.81 -5.47 -18.50
C ALA A 2 -46.51 -4.42 -17.44
N GLU A 3 -47.03 -4.62 -16.24
CA GLU A 3 -46.69 -3.78 -15.09
C GLU A 3 -45.22 -4.07 -14.76
N ALA A 4 -44.38 -3.04 -14.89
CA ALA A 4 -43.02 -3.09 -14.40
C ALA A 4 -43.11 -3.24 -12.87
N GLU A 5 -42.57 -4.32 -12.33
CA GLU A 5 -42.41 -4.46 -10.89
C GLU A 5 -41.46 -3.37 -10.41
N GLU A 6 -42.03 -2.33 -9.78
CA GLU A 6 -41.29 -1.33 -9.03
C GLU A 6 -40.46 -2.08 -7.96
N PRO A 7 -39.13 -1.89 -7.91
CA PRO A 7 -38.31 -2.56 -6.90
C PRO A 7 -38.79 -2.11 -5.51
N GLY A 8 -39.30 -3.06 -4.72
CA GLY A 8 -39.83 -2.78 -3.39
C GLY A 8 -38.80 -2.06 -2.51
N GLU A 9 -39.28 -1.15 -1.65
CA GLU A 9 -38.50 -0.31 -0.72
C GLU A 9 -37.44 -1.08 0.10
N ASP A 10 -37.60 -2.39 0.29
CA ASP A 10 -36.61 -3.27 0.92
C ASP A 10 -35.31 -3.43 0.11
N ALA A 11 -35.36 -3.36 -1.23
CA ALA A 11 -34.17 -3.37 -2.08
C ALA A 11 -33.37 -2.06 -1.95
N GLU A 12 -34.07 -0.92 -1.86
CA GLU A 12 -33.47 0.41 -1.65
C GLU A 12 -32.86 0.54 -0.24
N ARG A 13 -33.49 -0.07 0.78
CA ARG A 13 -32.95 -0.13 2.16
C ARG A 13 -31.72 -1.02 2.27
N ARG A 14 -31.66 -2.14 1.54
CA ARG A 14 -30.46 -2.99 1.44
C ARG A 14 -29.27 -2.26 0.80
N ALA A 15 -29.51 -1.26 -0.03
CA ALA A 15 -28.45 -0.44 -0.62
C ALA A 15 -27.74 0.49 0.39
N ARG A 16 -28.32 0.72 1.59
CA ARG A 16 -27.74 1.57 2.65
C ARG A 16 -27.23 0.78 3.86
N GLY A 17 -26.97 -0.52 3.70
CA GLY A 17 -26.49 -1.40 4.78
C GLY A 17 -24.98 -1.62 4.78
N CYS A 18 -24.38 -1.76 5.97
CA CYS A 18 -23.01 -2.28 6.10
C CYS A 18 -23.00 -3.76 5.67
N ARG A 19 -22.07 -4.13 4.79
CA ARG A 19 -21.80 -5.52 4.44
C ARG A 19 -20.41 -5.93 4.95
N PRO A 20 -20.21 -7.18 5.38
CA PRO A 20 -18.89 -7.71 5.67
C PRO A 20 -17.94 -7.46 4.49
N GLN A 21 -16.70 -7.08 4.79
CA GLN A 21 -15.62 -6.99 3.81
C GLN A 21 -14.46 -7.87 4.27
N TYR A 22 -13.77 -8.47 3.31
CA TYR A 22 -12.51 -9.17 3.58
C TYR A 22 -11.39 -8.17 3.87
N GLN A 23 -10.27 -8.69 4.36
CA GLN A 23 -9.12 -7.91 4.79
C GLN A 23 -8.57 -7.05 3.64
N ARG A 24 -8.12 -5.84 3.96
CA ARG A 24 -7.47 -4.92 3.05
C ARG A 24 -6.14 -4.53 3.65
N THR A 25 -5.08 -4.51 2.84
CA THR A 25 -3.76 -4.11 3.31
C THR A 25 -3.02 -3.29 2.27
N ALA A 26 -2.19 -2.37 2.72
CA ALA A 26 -1.31 -1.61 1.85
C ALA A 26 -0.16 -2.52 1.38
N LEU A 27 0.15 -2.44 0.09
CA LEU A 27 1.30 -3.07 -0.51
C LEU A 27 2.41 -2.03 -0.67
N ARG A 28 3.61 -2.39 -0.23
CA ARG A 28 4.83 -1.62 -0.50
C ARG A 28 5.89 -2.55 -1.05
N VAL A 29 6.47 -2.17 -2.17
CA VAL A 29 7.61 -2.87 -2.77
C VAL A 29 8.86 -2.06 -2.48
N LEU A 30 9.79 -2.70 -1.80
CA LEU A 30 11.04 -2.12 -1.34
C LEU A 30 12.19 -2.76 -2.09
N ALA A 31 13.14 -1.95 -2.56
CA ALA A 31 14.32 -2.45 -3.28
C ALA A 31 15.58 -1.69 -2.89
N HIS A 32 16.72 -2.38 -2.97
CA HIS A 32 18.03 -1.73 -2.89
C HIS A 32 18.33 -1.01 -4.19
N PHE A 33 18.98 0.14 -4.11
CA PHE A 33 19.59 0.79 -5.27
C PHE A 33 21.06 0.36 -5.35
N VAL A 34 21.41 -0.35 -6.43
CA VAL A 34 22.74 -0.92 -6.62
C VAL A 34 23.35 -0.48 -7.94
N ALA A 35 24.65 -0.24 -7.95
CA ALA A 35 25.43 0.07 -9.14
C ALA A 35 26.63 -0.87 -9.25
N HIS A 36 27.04 -1.18 -10.48
CA HIS A 36 28.31 -1.85 -10.72
C HIS A 36 29.44 -0.81 -10.59
N PRO A 37 30.50 -1.11 -9.83
CA PRO A 37 31.60 -0.18 -9.68
C PRO A 37 32.37 -0.04 -11.01
N LEU A 38 32.89 1.16 -11.25
CA LEU A 38 33.60 1.50 -12.50
C LEU A 38 34.93 0.73 -12.67
N ASP A 39 35.46 0.19 -11.58
CA ASP A 39 36.73 -0.56 -11.53
C ASP A 39 36.61 -2.01 -12.02
N GLY A 40 35.41 -2.44 -12.47
CA GLY A 40 35.18 -3.80 -12.94
C GLY A 40 35.11 -4.84 -11.80
N GLY A 41 35.03 -4.38 -10.55
CA GLY A 41 34.80 -5.24 -9.40
C GLY A 41 33.46 -5.98 -9.49
N ARG A 42 33.42 -7.21 -8.96
CA ARG A 42 32.20 -8.05 -8.92
C ARG A 42 31.23 -7.66 -7.79
N HIS A 43 31.65 -6.79 -6.87
CA HIS A 43 30.81 -6.36 -5.74
C HIS A 43 29.92 -5.20 -6.16
N LEU A 44 28.61 -5.36 -5.95
CA LEU A 44 27.64 -4.30 -6.16
C LEU A 44 27.84 -3.20 -5.11
N ALA A 45 27.87 -1.95 -5.56
CA ALA A 45 27.86 -0.79 -4.68
C ALA A 45 26.41 -0.44 -4.33
N TYR A 46 26.07 -0.52 -3.04
CA TYR A 46 24.75 -0.14 -2.53
C TYR A 46 24.71 1.35 -2.24
N LEU A 47 23.65 2.01 -2.68
CA LEU A 47 23.52 3.46 -2.62
C LEU A 47 22.19 3.84 -1.93
N PRO A 48 22.22 4.63 -0.84
CA PRO A 48 23.40 5.18 -0.15
C PRO A 48 24.14 4.17 0.74
N GLY A 49 23.57 2.98 0.98
CA GLY A 49 24.18 1.89 1.74
C GLY A 49 23.31 0.62 1.72
N PRO A 50 23.81 -0.50 2.24
CA PRO A 50 23.13 -1.80 2.17
C PRO A 50 21.87 -1.88 3.05
N ASP A 51 21.78 -1.07 4.11
CA ASP A 51 20.62 -1.06 5.01
C ASP A 51 19.45 -0.22 4.47
N TRP A 52 19.63 0.42 3.32
CA TRP A 52 18.66 1.33 2.74
C TRP A 52 17.83 0.63 1.67
N LEU A 53 16.51 0.71 1.88
CA LEU A 53 15.52 0.28 0.91
C LEU A 53 14.74 1.49 0.41
N LEU A 54 14.58 1.57 -0.90
CA LEU A 54 13.75 2.57 -1.55
C LEU A 54 12.36 2.01 -1.84
N ASP A 55 11.35 2.83 -1.60
CA ASP A 55 9.98 2.52 -2.01
C ASP A 55 9.83 2.68 -3.52
N VAL A 56 9.78 1.55 -4.22
CA VAL A 56 9.65 1.46 -5.67
C VAL A 56 8.24 1.04 -6.11
N THR A 57 7.27 1.04 -5.18
CA THR A 57 5.91 0.55 -5.43
C THR A 57 5.28 1.18 -6.67
N HIS A 58 5.44 2.49 -6.83
CA HIS A 58 4.92 3.24 -7.98
C HIS A 58 5.57 2.85 -9.32
N LEU A 59 6.85 2.45 -9.30
CA LEU A 59 7.58 2.03 -10.51
C LEU A 59 7.15 0.64 -10.99
N VAL A 60 6.80 -0.23 -10.04
CA VAL A 60 6.46 -1.63 -10.33
C VAL A 60 4.97 -1.91 -10.31
N ALA A 61 4.12 -0.92 -10.05
CA ALA A 61 2.67 -1.07 -9.91
C ALA A 61 2.03 -1.82 -11.09
N SER A 62 2.41 -1.47 -12.34
CA SER A 62 1.88 -2.12 -13.55
C SER A 62 2.40 -3.54 -13.77
N ARG A 63 3.38 -3.98 -12.98
CA ARG A 63 4.05 -5.29 -13.06
C ARG A 63 3.79 -6.14 -11.82
N THR A 64 2.97 -5.63 -10.91
CA THR A 64 2.60 -6.27 -9.67
C THR A 64 1.22 -6.90 -9.84
N ARG A 65 1.08 -8.16 -9.45
CA ARG A 65 -0.18 -8.90 -9.59
C ARG A 65 -0.41 -9.85 -8.44
N VAL A 66 -1.67 -10.17 -8.18
CA VAL A 66 -2.05 -11.30 -7.32
C VAL A 66 -2.07 -12.56 -8.17
N GLN A 67 -1.53 -13.66 -7.66
CA GLN A 67 -1.44 -14.93 -8.36
C GLN A 67 -2.83 -15.57 -8.57
N ASP A 68 -3.66 -15.63 -7.52
CA ASP A 68 -5.05 -16.12 -7.59
C ASP A 68 -6.03 -14.97 -7.37
N PRO A 69 -6.62 -14.41 -8.46
CA PRO A 69 -7.56 -13.30 -8.37
C PRO A 69 -8.89 -13.65 -7.66
N ARG A 70 -9.18 -14.94 -7.45
CA ARG A 70 -10.36 -15.38 -6.70
C ARG A 70 -10.18 -15.16 -5.20
N VAL A 71 -8.95 -15.33 -4.71
CA VAL A 71 -8.61 -15.16 -3.29
C VAL A 71 -8.42 -13.69 -2.96
N ALA A 72 -7.68 -12.93 -3.78
CA ALA A 72 -7.45 -11.51 -3.56
C ALA A 72 -7.26 -10.73 -4.87
N SER A 73 -7.40 -9.41 -4.81
CA SER A 73 -7.21 -8.51 -5.94
C SER A 73 -6.35 -7.32 -5.56
N LEU A 74 -5.70 -6.68 -6.53
CA LEU A 74 -4.89 -5.48 -6.33
C LEU A 74 -5.66 -4.24 -6.83
N GLU A 75 -6.04 -3.35 -5.92
CA GLU A 75 -6.70 -2.08 -6.22
C GLU A 75 -5.66 -0.94 -6.29
N GLY A 76 -5.71 -0.17 -7.38
CA GLY A 76 -4.82 0.99 -7.58
C GLY A 76 -3.32 0.66 -7.63
N GLY A 77 -2.94 -0.63 -7.73
CA GLY A 77 -1.56 -1.09 -7.70
C GLY A 77 -0.89 -1.09 -6.31
N THR A 78 -1.58 -0.61 -5.27
CA THR A 78 -0.98 -0.39 -3.94
C THR A 78 -1.81 -0.94 -2.79
N VAL A 79 -3.02 -1.47 -3.05
CA VAL A 79 -3.89 -2.01 -2.00
C VAL A 79 -4.32 -3.42 -2.37
N VAL A 80 -3.93 -4.40 -1.56
CA VAL A 80 -4.42 -5.78 -1.70
C VAL A 80 -5.75 -5.89 -0.97
N VAL A 81 -6.75 -6.43 -1.66
CA VAL A 81 -8.11 -6.61 -1.16
C VAL A 81 -8.48 -8.08 -1.25
N GLY A 82 -8.76 -8.71 -0.11
CA GLY A 82 -9.27 -10.08 -0.06
C GLY A 82 -10.64 -10.20 -0.73
N ARG A 83 -10.93 -11.37 -1.28
CA ARG A 83 -12.15 -11.68 -2.04
C ARG A 83 -12.82 -12.94 -1.54
N GLU A 84 -12.04 -13.98 -1.27
CA GLU A 84 -12.51 -15.27 -0.76
C GLU A 84 -11.46 -15.86 0.19
N PRO A 85 -11.86 -16.69 1.18
CA PRO A 85 -10.91 -17.35 2.07
C PRO A 85 -9.94 -18.25 1.29
N GLY A 86 -8.66 -18.16 1.61
CA GLY A 86 -7.64 -18.93 0.92
C GLY A 86 -6.24 -18.35 1.04
N VAL A 87 -5.30 -18.99 0.35
CA VAL A 87 -3.89 -18.58 0.30
C VAL A 87 -3.55 -18.18 -1.13
N THR A 88 -2.88 -17.04 -1.29
CA THR A 88 -2.35 -16.60 -2.58
C THR A 88 -1.05 -15.81 -2.37
N SER A 89 -0.44 -15.32 -3.44
CA SER A 89 0.74 -14.46 -3.36
C SER A 89 0.58 -13.21 -4.21
N VAL A 90 1.27 -12.14 -3.81
CA VAL A 90 1.52 -10.98 -4.66
C VAL A 90 2.90 -11.13 -5.24
N GLU A 91 2.99 -11.09 -6.57
CA GLU A 91 4.23 -11.22 -7.32
C GLU A 91 4.53 -9.91 -8.06
N VAL A 92 5.79 -9.52 -8.06
CA VAL A 92 6.33 -8.48 -8.95
C VAL A 92 7.12 -9.16 -10.05
N ARG A 93 6.81 -8.85 -11.31
CA ARG A 93 7.45 -9.51 -12.47
C ARG A 93 8.31 -8.59 -13.31
N SER A 94 9.34 -9.18 -13.90
CA SER A 94 10.23 -8.50 -14.85
C SER A 94 9.47 -8.15 -16.13
N PRO A 95 9.54 -6.90 -16.60
CA PRO A 95 8.91 -6.51 -17.86
C PRO A 95 9.56 -7.16 -19.10
N LEU A 96 10.82 -7.62 -18.97
CA LEU A 96 11.60 -8.15 -20.09
C LEU A 96 11.52 -9.68 -20.20
N SER A 97 11.60 -10.36 -19.05
CA SER A 97 11.72 -11.82 -18.97
C SER A 97 10.50 -12.50 -18.36
N ASP A 98 9.54 -11.74 -17.84
CA ASP A 98 8.37 -12.25 -17.12
C ASP A 98 8.72 -13.12 -15.89
N SER A 99 9.98 -13.07 -15.45
CA SER A 99 10.47 -13.74 -14.25
C SER A 99 10.00 -13.02 -12.99
N ILE A 100 9.79 -13.78 -11.91
CA ILE A 100 9.41 -13.24 -10.61
C ILE A 100 10.62 -12.53 -9.99
N LEU A 101 10.47 -11.23 -9.70
CA LEU A 101 11.47 -10.39 -9.04
C LEU A 101 11.28 -10.35 -7.53
N GLY A 102 10.05 -10.53 -7.07
CA GLY A 102 9.70 -10.61 -5.66
C GLY A 102 8.33 -11.23 -5.48
N GLU A 103 8.13 -11.93 -4.38
CA GLU A 103 6.89 -12.62 -4.05
C GLU A 103 6.60 -12.50 -2.55
N GLN A 104 5.34 -12.24 -2.21
CA GLN A 104 4.86 -12.25 -0.83
C GLN A 104 3.57 -13.05 -0.75
N MET A 105 3.59 -14.16 -0.01
CA MET A 105 2.40 -14.95 0.30
C MET A 105 1.50 -14.22 1.30
N LEU A 106 0.18 -14.35 1.11
CA LEU A 106 -0.84 -13.80 1.98
C LEU A 106 -2.01 -14.76 2.15
N VAL A 107 -2.71 -14.62 3.26
CA VAL A 107 -3.85 -15.46 3.64
C VAL A 107 -5.06 -14.56 3.87
N VAL A 108 -6.17 -14.91 3.22
CA VAL A 108 -7.48 -14.32 3.46
C VAL A 108 -8.23 -15.24 4.41
N SER A 109 -8.48 -14.77 5.64
CA SER A 109 -9.16 -15.56 6.67
C SER A 109 -10.68 -15.46 6.52
N GLU A 110 -11.39 -16.54 6.83
CA GLU A 110 -12.86 -16.58 6.96
C GLU A 110 -13.36 -16.03 8.31
N GLU A 111 -12.45 -15.78 9.25
CA GLU A 111 -12.78 -15.28 10.58
C GLU A 111 -13.41 -13.89 10.50
N LYS A 112 -14.62 -13.79 11.07
CA LYS A 112 -15.36 -12.53 11.13
C LYS A 112 -14.89 -11.72 12.33
N VAL A 113 -14.34 -10.55 12.04
CA VAL A 113 -13.99 -9.56 13.05
C VAL A 113 -15.00 -8.41 13.05
N THR A 114 -15.30 -7.87 14.22
CA THR A 114 -16.13 -6.67 14.38
C THR A 114 -15.26 -5.44 14.61
N VAL A 115 -15.73 -4.28 14.16
CA VAL A 115 -15.07 -3.01 14.47
C VAL A 115 -15.26 -2.73 15.96
N THR A 116 -14.17 -2.73 16.72
CA THR A 116 -14.19 -2.47 18.15
C THR A 116 -14.15 -0.99 18.48
N GLU A 117 -13.43 -0.20 17.68
CA GLU A 117 -13.24 1.22 17.91
C GLU A 117 -12.94 1.95 16.59
N LEU A 118 -13.41 3.19 16.46
CA LEU A 118 -13.03 4.11 15.40
C LEU A 118 -12.50 5.40 16.04
N ARG A 119 -11.23 5.72 15.78
CA ARG A 119 -10.60 6.96 16.22
C ARG A 119 -10.44 7.91 15.04
N ALA A 120 -10.81 9.17 15.26
CA ALA A 120 -10.51 10.27 14.35
C ALA A 120 -9.44 11.15 14.99
N GLN A 121 -8.43 11.53 14.21
CA GLN A 121 -7.42 12.50 14.63
C GLN A 121 -7.53 13.74 13.77
N VAL A 122 -7.74 14.90 14.40
CA VAL A 122 -7.74 16.19 13.69
C VAL A 122 -6.29 16.58 13.41
N VAL A 123 -6.00 16.96 12.17
CA VAL A 123 -4.73 17.57 11.78
C VAL A 123 -5.00 19.04 11.45
N SER A 124 -4.59 19.93 12.34
CA SER A 124 -4.78 21.39 12.26
C SER A 124 -3.59 22.14 11.65
N GLY A 125 -2.45 21.46 11.49
CA GLY A 125 -1.23 22.05 10.96
C GLY A 125 -0.22 20.99 10.55
N LEU A 126 0.75 21.40 9.72
CA LEU A 126 1.86 20.57 9.28
C LEU A 126 3.16 21.32 9.58
N SER A 127 4.14 20.61 10.14
CA SER A 127 5.51 21.10 10.31
C SER A 127 6.47 20.20 9.57
N LEU A 128 7.45 20.79 8.87
CA LEU A 128 8.51 20.06 8.18
C LEU A 128 9.85 20.36 8.85
N THR A 129 10.59 19.31 9.18
CA THR A 129 11.97 19.41 9.67
C THR A 129 12.90 18.71 8.70
N LEU A 130 13.98 19.37 8.31
CA LEU A 130 15.03 18.81 7.46
C LEU A 130 16.28 18.57 8.31
N ARG A 131 16.84 17.36 8.25
CA ARG A 131 18.10 16.99 8.93
C ARG A 131 19.04 16.34 7.94
N ALA A 132 20.28 16.79 7.91
CA ALA A 132 21.34 16.10 7.17
C ALA A 132 21.79 14.87 7.98
N GLU A 133 22.04 13.76 7.30
CA GLU A 133 22.48 12.53 7.96
C GLU A 133 24.00 12.56 8.22
N PRO A 134 24.48 12.47 9.49
CA PRO A 134 25.90 12.62 9.81
C PRO A 134 26.82 11.60 9.13
N GLY A 135 26.30 10.43 8.77
CA GLY A 135 27.06 9.34 8.14
C GLY A 135 26.99 9.28 6.61
N HIS A 136 26.13 10.06 5.97
CA HIS A 136 25.89 9.97 4.53
C HIS A 136 25.84 11.38 3.90
N PRO A 137 26.98 11.95 3.49
CA PRO A 137 27.02 13.27 2.88
C PRO A 137 26.16 13.28 1.60
N GLY A 138 25.16 14.15 1.58
CA GLY A 138 24.18 14.25 0.48
C GLY A 138 22.80 13.65 0.79
N VAL A 139 22.64 12.94 1.90
CA VAL A 139 21.32 12.45 2.36
C VAL A 139 20.69 13.46 3.30
N VAL A 140 19.45 13.86 2.99
CA VAL A 140 18.64 14.77 3.80
C VAL A 140 17.34 14.07 4.19
N THR A 141 17.12 13.91 5.48
CA THR A 141 15.89 13.37 6.05
C THR A 141 14.88 14.50 6.21
N ALA A 142 13.73 14.38 5.54
CA ALA A 142 12.61 15.29 5.64
C ALA A 142 11.48 14.67 6.47
N THR A 143 11.24 15.19 7.67
CA THR A 143 10.18 14.71 8.57
C THR A 143 9.01 15.68 8.55
N ALA A 144 7.87 15.25 8.01
CA ALA A 144 6.61 15.97 8.12
C ALA A 144 5.83 15.45 9.34
N GLN A 145 5.37 16.35 10.19
CA GLN A 145 4.55 16.04 11.37
C GLN A 145 3.23 16.82 11.30
N GLY A 146 2.13 16.12 11.58
CA GLY A 146 0.82 16.74 11.77
C GLY A 146 0.63 17.18 13.21
N THR A 147 0.13 18.39 13.42
CA THR A 147 -0.29 18.90 14.74
C THR A 147 -1.80 18.82 14.88
N ASP A 148 -2.30 18.58 16.09
CA ASP A 148 -3.73 18.47 16.43
C ASP A 148 -4.29 19.73 17.11
N THR A 149 -3.42 20.67 17.50
CA THR A 149 -3.81 21.91 18.19
C THR A 149 -4.45 22.93 17.24
N LEU A 150 -5.75 23.18 17.38
CA LEU A 150 -6.47 24.25 16.67
C LEU A 150 -6.06 25.61 17.25
N ARG A 151 -5.37 26.44 16.46
CA ARG A 151 -5.07 27.83 16.84
C ARG A 151 -6.23 28.72 16.40
N THR A 152 -6.84 29.43 17.34
CA THR A 152 -7.80 30.49 17.00
C THR A 152 -7.09 31.62 16.26
N PRO A 153 -7.64 32.14 15.16
CA PRO A 153 -7.06 33.30 14.49
C PRO A 153 -7.07 34.49 15.46
N LYS A 154 -5.93 35.19 15.57
CA LYS A 154 -5.86 36.45 16.33
C LYS A 154 -6.74 37.48 15.61
N GLN A 155 -7.71 38.02 16.34
CA GLN A 155 -8.61 39.09 15.90
C GLN A 155 -7.87 40.41 15.73
#